data_AF-A0AB34VF80-F1
#
_entry.id   AF-A0AB34VF80-F1
#
_cell.length_a   1.000
_cell.length_b   1.000
_cell.length_c   1.000
_cell.angle_alpha   90.00
_cell.angle_beta   90.00
_cell.angle_gamma   90.00
#
_symmetry.space_group_name_H-M   'P 1'
#
loop_
_entity.id
_entity.type
_entity.pdbx_description
1 polymer ?
#
loop_
_entity_poly.entity_id
_entity_poly.type
_entity_poly.pdbx_seq_one_letter_code
_entity_poly.pdbx_strand_id
1 'polypeptide(L)'
;MTSVKSRSDVWLMRSPKVKSDFQSLSGQDFKSYIVEVLDRYNFIECAHVIDFILIFCSFGIEVNELEYIEKKVHQCLKNHDNGSDFFSDLRSLHLVLKLGK
;
A
#
# COMPACT_ATOMS: atom_id res chain seq x y z
N MET A 1 -26.35 -1.66 11.36
CA MET A 1 -26.52 -2.70 10.33
C MET A 1 -25.15 -3.08 9.82
N THR A 2 -24.78 -4.33 10.03
CA THR A 2 -23.44 -4.90 9.90
C THR A 2 -23.06 -5.11 8.42
N SER A 3 -22.02 -4.45 7.93
CA SER A 3 -21.43 -4.79 6.63
C SER A 3 -20.37 -5.88 6.82
N VAL A 4 -20.65 -7.01 6.19
CA VAL A 4 -19.91 -8.27 6.26
C VAL A 4 -18.49 -8.08 5.73
N LYS A 5 -17.48 -8.26 6.59
CA LYS A 5 -16.09 -8.44 6.16
C LYS A 5 -16.03 -9.73 5.32
N SER A 6 -15.75 -9.59 4.03
CA SER A 6 -15.53 -10.71 3.12
C SER A 6 -14.42 -11.60 3.70
N ARG A 7 -14.71 -12.90 3.85
CA ARG A 7 -13.83 -13.89 4.49
C ARG A 7 -12.51 -14.14 3.73
N SER A 8 -12.40 -13.65 2.50
CA SER A 8 -11.23 -13.78 1.63
C SER A 8 -10.05 -12.92 2.09
N ASP A 9 -10.31 -11.72 2.60
CA ASP A 9 -9.27 -10.73 2.95
C ASP A 9 -8.48 -11.13 4.21
N VAL A 10 -9.08 -11.97 5.05
CA VAL A 10 -8.48 -12.43 6.32
C VAL A 10 -7.40 -13.50 6.07
N TRP A 11 -7.44 -14.19 4.92
CA TRP A 11 -6.49 -15.27 4.62
C TRP A 11 -5.10 -14.77 4.17
N LEU A 12 -5.03 -13.64 3.46
CA LEU A 12 -3.76 -13.06 3.05
C LEU A 12 -2.89 -12.67 4.24
N MET A 13 -3.49 -12.17 5.33
CA MET A 13 -2.79 -11.78 6.56
C MET A 13 -2.47 -12.93 7.53
N ARG A 14 -3.02 -14.13 7.28
CA ARG A 14 -2.75 -15.34 8.08
C ARG A 14 -1.66 -16.22 7.49
N SER A 15 -1.16 -15.89 6.30
CA SER A 15 -0.04 -16.60 5.70
C SER A 15 1.28 -16.21 6.40
N PRO A 16 1.96 -17.14 7.09
CA PRO A 16 3.21 -16.85 7.81
C PRO A 16 4.30 -16.27 6.90
N LYS A 17 4.26 -16.62 5.60
CA LYS A 17 5.15 -16.08 4.54
C LYS A 17 5.01 -14.57 4.38
N VAL A 18 3.80 -14.05 4.20
CA VAL A 18 3.57 -12.60 4.00
C VAL A 18 4.06 -11.78 5.20
N LYS A 19 3.91 -12.32 6.42
CA LYS A 19 4.39 -11.69 7.65
C LYS A 19 5.91 -11.75 7.82
N SER A 20 6.55 -12.88 7.46
CA SER A 20 8.00 -13.02 7.55
C SER A 20 8.73 -12.20 6.49
N ASP A 21 8.17 -12.11 5.28
CA ASP A 21 8.70 -11.30 4.20
C ASP A 21 8.62 -9.81 4.58
N PHE A 22 7.54 -9.37 5.24
CA PHE A 22 7.42 -7.99 5.72
C PHE A 22 8.39 -7.58 6.83
N GLN A 23 8.76 -8.50 7.73
CA GLN A 23 9.66 -8.20 8.85
C GLN A 23 11.15 -8.23 8.48
N SER A 24 11.48 -8.66 7.25
CA SER A 24 12.86 -8.84 6.78
C SER A 24 13.26 -7.89 5.64
N LEU A 25 12.31 -7.08 5.12
CA LEU A 25 12.61 -6.06 4.13
C LEU A 25 13.38 -4.90 4.78
N SER A 26 14.52 -4.55 4.20
CA SER A 26 15.19 -3.30 4.56
C SER A 26 14.30 -2.11 4.18
N GLY A 27 14.52 -0.94 4.78
CA GLY A 27 13.76 0.27 4.43
C GLY A 27 13.80 0.62 2.94
N GLN A 28 14.84 0.18 2.22
CA GLN A 28 14.97 0.33 0.77
C GLN A 28 14.11 -0.67 -0.03
N ASP A 29 13.97 -1.90 0.47
CA ASP A 29 13.15 -2.91 -0.20
C ASP A 29 11.66 -2.57 -0.08
N PHE A 30 11.25 -2.04 1.07
CA PHE A 30 9.87 -1.57 1.26
C PHE A 30 9.54 -0.37 0.37
N LYS A 31 10.47 0.59 0.25
CA LYS A 31 10.35 1.71 -0.68
C LYS A 31 10.14 1.24 -2.13
N SER A 32 10.99 0.34 -2.59
CA SER A 32 10.93 -0.22 -3.96
C SER A 32 9.60 -0.93 -4.21
N TYR A 33 9.13 -1.74 -3.25
CA TYR A 33 7.84 -2.42 -3.33
C TYR A 33 6.67 -1.45 -3.53
N ILE A 34 6.62 -0.35 -2.77
CA ILE A 34 5.54 0.64 -2.92
C ILE A 34 5.56 1.26 -4.31
N VAL A 35 6.74 1.67 -4.79
CA VAL A 35 6.89 2.27 -6.12
C VAL A 35 6.45 1.28 -7.21
N GLU A 36 6.89 0.03 -7.16
CA GLU A 36 6.53 -1.00 -8.13
C GLU A 36 5.02 -1.27 -8.17
N VAL A 37 4.34 -1.24 -7.02
CA VAL A 37 2.88 -1.39 -6.98
C VAL A 37 2.21 -0.18 -7.63
N LEU A 38 2.62 1.03 -7.26
CA LEU A 38 1.97 2.27 -7.70
C LEU A 38 2.22 2.57 -9.19
N ASP A 39 3.38 2.20 -9.74
CA ASP A 39 3.74 2.44 -11.14
C ASP A 39 2.84 1.67 -12.12
N ARG A 40 2.19 0.59 -11.65
CA ARG A 40 1.17 -0.14 -12.44
C ARG A 40 -0.12 0.67 -12.64
N TYR A 41 -0.32 1.74 -11.88
CA TYR A 41 -1.53 2.56 -11.89
C TYR A 41 -1.23 3.95 -12.44
N ASN A 42 -1.85 4.29 -13.57
CA ASN A 42 -1.71 5.60 -14.22
C ASN A 42 -2.58 6.70 -13.58
N PHE A 43 -2.78 6.65 -12.26
CA PHE A 43 -3.55 7.64 -11.53
C PHE A 43 -2.66 8.72 -10.93
N ILE A 44 -3.14 9.96 -10.92
CA ILE A 44 -2.35 11.11 -10.47
C ILE A 44 -1.97 11.00 -8.99
N GLU A 45 -2.81 10.38 -8.16
CA GLU A 45 -2.49 10.09 -6.76
C GLU A 45 -1.31 9.13 -6.62
N CYS A 46 -1.20 8.13 -7.51
CA CYS A 46 -0.08 7.19 -7.52
C CYS A 46 1.22 7.91 -7.93
N ALA A 47 1.17 8.71 -8.99
CA ALA A 47 2.32 9.52 -9.44
C ALA A 47 2.83 10.45 -8.34
N HIS A 48 1.95 11.19 -7.66
CA HIS A 48 2.34 12.06 -6.55
C HIS A 48 3.02 11.33 -5.40
N VAL A 49 2.65 10.07 -5.15
CA VAL A 49 3.28 9.25 -4.11
C VAL A 49 4.64 8.74 -4.55
N ILE A 50 4.77 8.30 -5.81
CA ILE A 50 6.06 7.89 -6.37
C ILE A 50 7.05 9.06 -6.31
N ASP A 51 6.65 10.24 -6.79
CA ASP A 51 7.50 11.44 -6.74
C ASP A 51 7.89 11.78 -5.30
N PHE A 52 6.94 11.73 -4.37
CA PHE A 52 7.21 11.99 -2.95
C PHE A 52 8.26 11.01 -2.40
N ILE A 53 8.11 9.73 -2.67
CA ILE A 53 9.02 8.68 -2.21
C ILE A 53 10.42 8.84 -2.82
N LEU A 54 10.51 9.17 -4.11
CA LEU A 54 11.79 9.32 -4.80
C LEU A 54 12.55 10.58 -4.35
N ILE A 55 11.83 11.67 -4.06
CA ILE A 55 12.42 12.96 -3.70
C ILE A 55 12.72 13.06 -2.21
N PHE A 56 11.79 12.65 -1.34
CA PHE A 56 11.88 12.92 0.11
C PHE A 56 12.36 11.70 0.92
N CYS A 57 11.96 10.49 0.55
CA CYS A 57 12.26 9.26 1.31
C CYS A 57 13.63 8.66 0.94
N SER A 58 14.72 9.41 1.07
CA SER A 58 16.06 8.98 0.64
C SER A 58 16.66 7.87 1.53
N PHE A 59 16.38 7.91 2.83
CA PHE A 59 16.96 7.00 3.83
C PHE A 59 16.01 5.87 4.28
N GLY A 60 14.82 5.80 3.68
CA GLY A 60 13.72 4.94 4.12
C GLY A 60 12.43 5.74 4.21
N ILE A 61 11.37 5.11 4.70
CA ILE A 61 10.06 5.75 4.90
C ILE A 61 9.78 5.84 6.41
N GLU A 62 9.63 7.07 6.90
CA GLU A 62 9.30 7.39 8.29
C GLU A 62 7.79 7.36 8.56
N VAL A 63 7.38 7.40 9.83
CA VAL A 63 5.98 7.24 10.25
C VAL A 63 5.04 8.32 9.67
N ASN A 64 5.47 9.56 9.64
CA ASN A 64 4.75 10.68 9.03
C ASN A 64 4.63 10.53 7.51
N GLU A 65 5.68 10.02 6.86
CA GLU A 65 5.71 9.73 5.43
C GLU A 65 4.76 8.57 5.09
N LEU A 66 4.72 7.51 5.91
CA LEU A 66 3.74 6.42 5.81
C LEU A 66 2.31 6.95 5.89
N GLU A 67 2.04 7.91 6.78
CA GLU A 67 0.71 8.50 6.89
C GLU A 67 0.31 9.26 5.61
N TYR A 68 1.25 10.01 5.01
CA TYR A 68 1.01 10.69 3.73
C TYR A 68 0.72 9.70 2.61
N ILE A 69 1.57 8.67 2.46
CA ILE A 69 1.46 7.63 1.45
C ILE A 69 0.11 6.92 1.61
N GLU A 70 -0.25 6.49 2.83
CA GLU A 70 -1.50 5.80 3.11
C GLU A 70 -2.73 6.64 2.75
N LYS A 71 -2.73 7.94 3.08
CA LYS A 71 -3.84 8.85 2.73
C LYS A 71 -4.00 9.00 1.22
N LYS A 72 -2.90 9.07 0.46
CA LYS A 72 -2.93 9.17 -0.99
C LYS A 72 -3.39 7.88 -1.67
N VAL A 73 -2.90 6.73 -1.20
CA VAL A 73 -3.37 5.42 -1.67
C VAL A 73 -4.87 5.26 -1.37
N HIS A 74 -5.32 5.65 -0.17
CA HIS A 74 -6.73 5.64 0.18
C HIS A 74 -7.57 6.55 -0.74
N GLN A 75 -7.08 7.74 -1.04
CA GLN A 75 -7.73 8.67 -1.97
C GLN A 75 -7.86 8.04 -3.37
N CYS A 76 -6.79 7.42 -3.89
CA CYS A 76 -6.80 6.74 -5.18
C CYS A 76 -7.87 5.64 -5.22
N LEU A 77 -7.91 4.77 -4.20
CA LEU A 77 -8.91 3.72 -4.09
C LEU A 77 -10.33 4.30 -4.02
N LYS A 78 -10.56 5.33 -3.21
CA LYS A 78 -11.88 5.96 -3.09
C LYS A 78 -12.38 6.54 -4.43
N ASN A 79 -11.48 7.07 -5.26
CA ASN A 79 -11.83 7.72 -6.51
C ASN A 79 -11.99 6.75 -7.69
N HIS A 80 -11.21 5.66 -7.71
CA HIS A 80 -11.06 4.83 -8.89
C HIS A 80 -11.43 3.35 -8.69
N ASP A 81 -11.38 2.82 -7.46
CA ASP A 81 -11.66 1.42 -7.21
C ASP A 81 -13.13 1.09 -7.53
N ASN A 82 -13.31 0.22 -8.52
CA ASN A 82 -14.62 -0.27 -8.97
C ASN A 82 -14.90 -1.70 -8.48
N GLY A 83 -14.08 -2.25 -7.60
CA GLY A 83 -14.19 -3.60 -7.06
C GLY A 83 -13.55 -4.69 -7.92
N SER A 84 -13.01 -4.36 -9.10
CA SER A 84 -12.34 -5.34 -9.96
C SER A 84 -11.00 -5.83 -9.37
N ASP A 85 -10.51 -6.94 -9.90
CA ASP A 85 -9.23 -7.53 -9.50
C ASP A 85 -8.02 -6.66 -9.89
N PHE A 86 -8.20 -5.72 -10.83
CA PHE A 86 -7.18 -4.74 -11.19
C PHE A 86 -6.66 -3.95 -9.98
N PHE A 87 -7.50 -3.69 -8.98
CA PHE A 87 -7.15 -2.93 -7.77
C PHE A 87 -6.68 -3.80 -6.60
N SER A 88 -6.57 -5.12 -6.78
CA SER A 88 -6.25 -6.06 -5.70
C SER A 88 -4.91 -5.74 -5.01
N ASP A 89 -3.88 -5.42 -5.79
CA ASP A 89 -2.58 -5.04 -5.26
C ASP A 89 -2.63 -3.70 -4.52
N LEU A 90 -3.36 -2.70 -5.04
CA LEU A 90 -3.47 -1.39 -4.40
C LEU A 90 -4.24 -1.46 -3.08
N ARG A 91 -5.29 -2.30 -3.01
CA ARG A 91 -5.98 -2.62 -1.75
C ARG A 91 -5.07 -3.32 -0.75
N SER A 92 -4.25 -4.26 -1.22
CA SER A 92 -3.30 -4.99 -0.37
C SER A 92 -2.23 -4.04 0.19
N LEU A 93 -1.70 -3.14 -0.65
CA LEU A 93 -0.78 -2.08 -0.24
C LEU A 93 -1.43 -1.15 0.80
N HIS A 94 -2.66 -0.70 0.58
CA HIS A 94 -3.37 0.13 1.55
C HIS A 94 -3.51 -0.55 2.92
N LEU A 95 -3.81 -1.84 2.94
CA LEU A 95 -3.93 -2.62 4.18
C LEU A 95 -2.60 -2.73 4.92
N VAL A 96 -1.50 -2.98 4.20
CA VAL A 96 -0.14 -2.97 4.74
C VAL A 96 0.17 -1.63 5.40
N LEU A 97 -0.02 -0.53 4.66
CA LEU A 97 0.29 0.83 5.12
C LEU A 97 -0.53 1.21 6.36
N LYS A 98 -1.76 0.69 6.47
CA LYS A 98 -2.63 0.93 7.62
C LYS A 98 -2.20 0.16 8.88
N LEU A 99 -1.60 -1.02 8.72
CA LEU A 99 -1.15 -1.86 9.84
C LEU A 99 0.29 -1.57 10.29
N GLY A 100 1.08 -0.88 9.47
CA GLY A 100 2.43 -0.43 9.81
C GLY A 100 2.48 0.86 10.64
N LYS A 101 1.33 1.42 11.01
CA LYS A 101 1.19 2.53 11.96
C LYS A 101 1.00 1.98 13.38
#